data_AF-A0A7X2TQF2-F1
#
_entry.id   AF-A0A7X2TQF2-F1
#
_cell.length_a   1.000
_cell.length_b   1.000
_cell.length_c   1.000
_cell.angle_alpha   90.00
_cell.angle_beta   90.00
_cell.angle_gamma   90.00
#
_symmetry.space_group_name_H-M   'P 1'
#
loop_
_entity.id
_entity.type
_entity.pdbx_description
1 polymer ?
#
loop_
_entity_poly.entity_id
_entity_poly.type
_entity_poly.pdbx_seq_one_letter_code
_entity_poly.pdbx_strand_id
1 'polypeptide(L)'
;MNLTVRGINYVPSQETKDFIDKKLQKLSFADDYLHDLDIAIKRESKGIGFHIDAILHFKWKTEKIVSYDCYELYEGIELIADKIQAVAKKEKEKVMEK
;
A
#
# COMPACT_ATOMS: atom_id res chain seq x y z
N MET A 1 -11.56 4.05 -5.66
CA MET A 1 -10.14 4.23 -5.31
C MET A 1 -9.30 3.97 -6.54
N ASN A 2 -8.37 4.85 -6.91
CA ASN A 2 -7.40 4.53 -7.96
C ASN A 2 -6.17 3.88 -7.34
N LEU A 3 -5.78 2.72 -7.87
CA LEU A 3 -4.55 2.04 -7.48
C LEU A 3 -3.46 2.32 -8.51
N THR A 4 -2.35 2.87 -8.06
CA THR A 4 -1.15 3.07 -8.87
C THR A 4 -0.02 2.22 -8.30
N VAL A 5 0.47 1.24 -9.06
CA VAL A 5 1.62 0.42 -8.65
C VAL A 5 2.82 0.75 -9.53
N ARG A 6 3.90 1.23 -8.91
CA ARG A 6 5.14 1.65 -9.57
C ARG A 6 6.32 0.84 -9.06
N GLY A 7 7.23 0.50 -9.96
CA GLY A 7 8.49 -0.15 -9.62
C GLY A 7 9.67 0.81 -9.83
N ILE A 8 10.57 0.90 -8.85
CA ILE A 8 11.78 1.72 -8.90
C ILE A 8 12.99 0.78 -8.89
N ASN A 9 13.80 0.81 -9.95
CA ASN A 9 14.87 -0.18 -10.19
C ASN A 9 14.38 -1.65 -10.20
N TYR A 10 13.07 -1.83 -10.41
CA TYR A 10 12.38 -3.10 -10.45
C TYR A 10 11.16 -2.97 -11.35
N VAL A 11 10.88 -3.99 -12.14
CA VAL A 11 9.66 -4.04 -12.95
C VAL A 11 8.75 -5.09 -12.32
N PRO A 12 7.62 -4.70 -11.71
CA PRO A 12 6.69 -5.65 -11.14
C PRO A 12 6.08 -6.51 -12.24
N SER A 13 6.25 -7.82 -12.11
CA SER A 13 5.62 -8.82 -12.98
C SER A 13 4.10 -8.73 -12.87
N GLN A 14 3.40 -9.28 -13.87
CA GLN A 14 1.94 -9.32 -13.86
C GLN A 14 1.40 -10.06 -12.63
N GLU A 15 2.04 -11.17 -12.23
CA GLU A 15 1.68 -11.92 -11.01
C GLU A 15 1.76 -11.07 -9.74
N THR A 16 2.78 -10.22 -9.61
CA THR A 16 2.93 -9.31 -8.47
C THR A 16 1.80 -8.29 -8.43
N LYS A 17 1.43 -7.74 -9.59
CA LYS A 17 0.30 -6.80 -9.70
C LYS A 17 -1.02 -7.46 -9.33
N ASP A 18 -1.28 -8.66 -9.84
CA ASP A 18 -2.46 -9.46 -9.50
C ASP A 18 -2.52 -9.78 -8.00
N PHE A 19 -1.37 -10.10 -7.39
CA PHE A 19 -1.29 -10.37 -5.97
C PHE A 19 -1.60 -9.14 -5.12
N ILE A 20 -1.04 -7.99 -5.49
CA ILE A 20 -1.34 -6.70 -4.86
C ILE A 20 -2.82 -6.38 -5.02
N ASP A 21 -3.37 -6.46 -6.24
CA ASP A 21 -4.78 -6.20 -6.52
C ASP A 21 -5.69 -7.06 -5.64
N LYS A 22 -5.46 -8.38 -5.60
CA LYS A 22 -6.23 -9.32 -4.78
C LYS A 22 -6.17 -9.01 -3.30
N LYS A 23 -5.01 -8.57 -2.79
CA LYS A 23 -4.87 -8.16 -1.38
C LYS A 23 -5.62 -6.86 -1.11
N LEU A 24 -5.52 -5.91 -2.03
CA LEU A 24 -6.18 -4.62 -1.91
C LEU A 24 -7.69 -4.69 -2.15
N GLN A 25 -8.23 -5.75 -2.77
CA GLN A 25 -9.69 -5.96 -2.79
C GLN A 25 -10.28 -6.04 -1.38
N LYS A 26 -9.51 -6.49 -0.38
CA LYS A 26 -9.93 -6.44 1.03
C LYS A 26 -10.06 -5.01 1.57
N LEU A 27 -9.46 -4.02 0.92
CA LEU A 27 -9.63 -2.59 1.21
C LEU A 27 -10.86 -1.98 0.52
N SER A 28 -11.78 -2.77 -0.04
CA SER A 28 -13.04 -2.25 -0.58
C SER A 28 -13.83 -1.43 0.45
N PHE A 29 -13.71 -1.74 1.75
CA PHE A 29 -14.31 -0.94 2.82
C PHE A 29 -13.70 0.47 2.95
N ALA A 30 -12.52 0.69 2.36
CA ALA A 30 -11.81 1.96 2.35
C ALA A 30 -12.12 2.80 1.11
N ASP A 31 -12.75 2.25 0.08
CA ASP A 31 -13.10 2.98 -1.16
C ASP A 31 -13.95 4.24 -0.89
N ASP A 32 -14.76 4.19 0.17
CA ASP A 32 -15.62 5.29 0.58
C ASP A 32 -14.83 6.53 1.05
N TYR A 33 -13.60 6.36 1.55
CA TYR A 33 -12.78 7.46 2.08
C TYR A 33 -11.37 7.56 1.50
N LEU A 34 -10.90 6.55 0.77
CA LEU A 34 -9.62 6.54 0.07
C LEU A 34 -9.83 6.92 -1.39
N HIS A 35 -9.24 8.04 -1.80
CA HIS A 35 -9.34 8.53 -3.16
C HIS A 35 -8.32 7.83 -4.06
N ASP A 36 -7.06 7.84 -3.65
CA ASP A 36 -5.92 7.24 -4.37
C ASP A 36 -5.03 6.45 -3.43
N LEU A 37 -4.47 5.35 -3.96
CA LEU A 37 -3.45 4.54 -3.31
C LEU A 37 -2.28 4.39 -4.28
N ASP A 38 -1.13 4.98 -3.95
CA ASP A 38 0.10 4.81 -4.71
C ASP A 38 1.03 3.85 -3.98
N ILE A 39 1.46 2.78 -4.64
CA ILE A 39 2.41 1.80 -4.11
C ILE A 39 3.67 1.85 -4.96
N ALA A 40 4.80 2.20 -4.35
CA ALA A 40 6.11 2.20 -4.97
C ALA A 40 6.96 1.06 -4.39
N ILE A 41 7.37 0.13 -5.26
CA ILE A 41 8.25 -0.99 -4.91
C ILE A 41 9.65 -0.65 -5.41
N LYS A 42 10.56 -0.34 -4.50
CA LYS A 42 11.96 -0.06 -4.80
C LYS A 42 12.81 -1.29 -4.51
N ARG A 43 13.61 -1.73 -5.49
CA ARG A 43 14.61 -2.77 -5.25
C ARG A 43 15.95 -2.13 -4.88
N GLU A 44 16.43 -2.42 -3.68
CA GLU A 44 17.71 -1.92 -3.18
C GLU A 44 18.79 -2.99 -3.45
N SER A 45 19.86 -2.60 -4.15
CA SER A 45 20.95 -3.53 -4.49
C SER A 45 21.90 -3.83 -3.31
N LYS A 46 21.81 -3.08 -2.20
CA LYS A 46 22.62 -3.28 -1.00
C LYS A 46 21.73 -3.23 0.24
N GLY A 47 21.79 -4.25 1.09
CA GLY A 47 21.13 -4.26 2.40
C GLY A 47 19.85 -5.09 2.43
N ILE A 48 18.71 -4.49 2.09
CA ILE A 48 17.37 -4.91 2.55
C ILE A 48 16.52 -5.65 1.50
N GLY A 49 17.02 -5.77 0.26
CA GLY A 49 16.34 -6.45 -0.85
C GLY A 49 15.30 -5.58 -1.55
N PHE A 50 14.16 -5.35 -0.89
CA PHE A 50 13.05 -4.55 -1.40
C PHE A 50 12.52 -3.59 -0.34
N HIS A 51 12.14 -2.39 -0.78
CA HIS A 51 11.48 -1.37 0.01
C HIS A 51 10.14 -1.05 -0.65
N ILE A 52 9.06 -1.13 0.10
CA ILE A 52 7.72 -0.88 -0.39
C ILE A 52 7.15 0.34 0.33
N ASP A 53 6.88 1.39 -0.42
CA ASP A 53 6.17 2.58 0.03
C ASP A 53 4.72 2.52 -0.46
N ALA A 54 3.78 2.84 0.41
CA ALA A 54 2.37 2.98 0.09
C ALA A 54 1.84 4.31 0.62
N ILE A 55 1.30 5.13 -0.27
CA ILE A 55 0.75 6.45 0.01
C ILE A 55 -0.76 6.39 -0.14
N LEU A 56 -1.47 6.51 0.98
CA LEU A 56 -2.91 6.54 1.08
C LEU A 56 -3.38 8.00 1.02
N HIS A 57 -4.08 8.39 -0.04
CA HIS A 57 -4.71 9.69 -0.16
C HIS A 57 -6.18 9.61 0.26
N PHE A 58 -6.53 10.25 1.38
CA PHE A 58 -7.89 10.28 1.90
C PHE A 58 -8.68 11.47 1.34
N LYS A 59 -10.01 11.31 1.21
CA LYS A 59 -10.92 12.34 0.67
C LYS A 59 -10.89 13.66 1.45
N TRP A 60 -10.56 13.62 2.73
CA TRP A 60 -10.46 14.80 3.60
C TRP A 60 -9.10 15.51 3.57
N LYS A 61 -8.33 15.37 2.46
CA LYS A 61 -7.00 15.96 2.27
C LYS A 61 -5.95 15.54 3.31
N THR A 62 -6.11 14.36 3.91
CA THR A 62 -5.04 13.73 4.70
C THR A 62 -4.36 12.69 3.82
N GLU A 63 -3.03 12.65 3.91
CA GLU A 63 -2.24 11.57 3.34
C GLU A 63 -1.56 10.77 4.46
N LYS A 64 -1.50 9.44 4.28
CA LYS A 64 -0.72 8.57 5.14
C LYS A 64 0.26 7.79 4.30
N ILE A 65 1.52 7.84 4.72
CA ILE A 65 2.59 7.09 4.11
C ILE A 65 2.88 5.91 5.03
N VAL A 66 2.92 4.71 4.46
CA VAL A 66 3.34 3.49 5.12
C VAL A 66 4.45 2.88 4.30
N SER A 67 5.57 2.62 4.95
CA SER A 67 6.74 2.02 4.32
C SER A 67 7.07 0.69 5.00
N TYR A 68 7.62 -0.24 4.22
CA TYR A 68 8.07 -1.53 4.73
C TYR A 68 9.28 -2.05 3.97
N ASP A 69 10.30 -2.44 4.72
CA ASP A 69 11.52 -3.05 4.21
C ASP A 69 11.42 -4.58 4.32
N CYS A 70 11.68 -5.28 3.22
CA CYS A 70 11.54 -6.73 3.13
C CYS A 70 12.55 -7.34 2.16
N TYR A 71 13.12 -8.49 2.52
CA TYR A 71 13.97 -9.27 1.64
C TYR A 71 13.16 -10.04 0.58
N GLU A 72 11.99 -10.53 0.96
CA GLU A 72 11.04 -11.24 0.10
C GLU A 72 9.87 -10.32 -0.27
N LEU A 73 9.67 -10.11 -1.58
CA LEU A 73 8.65 -9.18 -2.09
C LEU A 73 7.23 -9.59 -1.71
N TYR A 74 6.91 -10.89 -1.78
CA TYR A 74 5.55 -11.37 -1.48
C TYR A 74 5.20 -11.20 -0.02
N GLU A 75 6.10 -11.55 0.91
CA GLU A 75 5.91 -11.27 2.34
C GLU A 75 5.77 -9.76 2.60
N GLY A 76 6.62 -8.95 1.96
CA GLY A 76 6.51 -7.50 2.04
C GLY A 76 5.15 -6.96 1.61
N ILE A 77 4.61 -7.49 0.51
CA ILE A 77 3.28 -7.12 0.01
C ILE A 77 2.17 -7.52 1.00
N GLU A 78 2.29 -8.68 1.64
CA GLU A 78 1.31 -9.08 2.67
C GLU A 78 1.34 -8.14 3.88
N LEU A 79 2.54 -7.80 4.33
CA LEU A 79 2.74 -6.95 5.51
C LEU A 79 2.36 -5.49 5.24
N ILE A 80 2.69 -4.96 4.06
CA ILE A 80 2.25 -3.61 3.69
C ILE A 80 0.73 -3.55 3.52
N ALA A 81 0.10 -4.58 2.94
CA ALA A 81 -1.35 -4.63 2.80
C ALA A 81 -2.06 -4.62 4.17
N ASP A 82 -1.57 -5.42 5.13
CA ASP A 82 -2.10 -5.42 6.50
C ASP A 82 -1.94 -4.05 7.17
N LYS A 83 -0.75 -3.42 7.03
CA LYS A 83 -0.51 -2.07 7.54
C LYS A 83 -1.44 -1.03 6.91
N ILE A 84 -1.65 -1.06 5.60
CA ILE A 84 -2.57 -0.16 4.89
C ILE A 84 -3.98 -0.35 5.46
N GLN A 85 -4.44 -1.60 5.64
CA GLN A 85 -5.75 -1.90 6.23
C GLN A 85 -5.88 -1.35 7.66
N ALA A 86 -4.88 -1.56 8.51
CA ALA A 86 -4.87 -1.06 9.88
C ALA A 86 -4.89 0.47 9.93
N VAL A 87 -4.09 1.14 9.09
CA VAL A 87 -4.04 2.61 9.01
C VAL A 87 -5.36 3.17 8.48
N ALA A 88 -5.91 2.60 7.41
CA ALA A 88 -7.20 2.99 6.84
C ALA A 88 -8.33 2.89 7.87
N LYS A 89 -8.40 1.76 8.59
CA LYS A 89 -9.38 1.55 9.66
C LYS A 89 -9.21 2.56 10.80
N LYS A 90 -7.98 2.78 11.26
CA LYS A 90 -7.67 3.71 12.35
C LYS A 90 -8.00 5.16 11.98
N GLU A 91 -7.75 5.56 10.74
CA GLU A 91 -8.14 6.89 10.27
C GLU A 91 -9.66 7.03 10.15
N LYS A 92 -10.36 5.99 9.68
CA LYS A 92 -11.84 5.96 9.69
C LYS A 92 -12.40 6.15 11.11
N GLU A 93 -11.88 5.41 12.09
CA GLU A 93 -12.32 5.52 13.49
C GLU A 93 -12.17 6.95 14.03
N LYS A 94 -11.02 7.60 13.78
CA LYS A 94 -10.79 9.00 14.17
C LYS A 94 -11.75 10.01 13.52
N VAL A 95 -12.16 9.76 12.27
CA VAL A 95 -13.08 10.65 11.56
C VAL A 95 -14.53 10.42 12.01
N MET A 96 -14.91 9.18 12.33
CA MET A 96 -16.26 8.88 12.86
C MET A 96 -16.46 9.31 14.31
N GLU A 97 -15.38 9.41 15.11
CA GLU A 97 -15.43 9.91 16.50
C GLU A 97 -15.44 11.45 16.60
N LYS A 98 -15.33 12.18 15.49
CA LYS A 98 -15.40 13.65 15.43
C LYS A 98 -16.74 14.11 14.86
#